data_AF-A0A800MPZ6-F1
#
_entry.id   AF-A0A800MPZ6-F1
#
_cell.length_a   1.000
_cell.length_b   1.000
_cell.length_c   1.000
_cell.angle_alpha   90.00
_cell.angle_beta   90.00
_cell.angle_gamma   90.00
#
_symmetry.space_group_name_H-M   'P 1'
#
loop_
_entity.id
_entity.type
_entity.pdbx_description
1 polymer ?
#
loop_
_entity_poly.entity_id
_entity_poly.type
_entity_poly.pdbx_seq_one_letter_code
_entity_poly.pdbx_strand_id
1 'polypeptide(L)' 'MNLDMDLYQWLLVTLTAGVGGSLLSIGSAAGVALMGQSKQMYTFFSHVKWTPHIALGYIASIFVHYLING' A
#
# COMPACT_ATOMS: atom_id res chain seq x y z
N MET A 1 -24.39 -5.55 11.56
CA MET A 1 -23.97 -5.05 10.23
C MET A 1 -23.49 -6.25 9.44
N ASN A 2 -24.34 -6.83 8.58
CA ASN A 2 -23.85 -7.65 7.49
C ASN A 2 -23.52 -6.67 6.36
N LEU A 3 -22.24 -6.49 6.10
CA LEU A 3 -21.81 -5.79 4.91
C LEU A 3 -22.02 -6.78 3.75
N ASP A 4 -23.14 -6.66 3.04
CA ASP A 4 -23.34 -7.36 1.76
C ASP A 4 -22.43 -6.71 0.72
N MET A 5 -21.15 -7.13 0.74
CA MET A 5 -20.15 -6.73 -0.25
C MET A 5 -19.96 -7.91 -1.19
N ASP A 6 -20.10 -7.63 -2.48
CA ASP A 6 -19.72 -8.61 -3.50
C ASP A 6 -18.22 -8.93 -3.39
N LEU A 7 -17.81 -10.14 -3.81
CA LEU A 7 -16.43 -10.61 -3.71
C LEU A 7 -15.46 -9.62 -4.37
N TYR A 8 -15.88 -9.00 -5.47
CA TYR A 8 -15.13 -7.94 -6.15
C TYR A 8 -14.79 -6.76 -5.22
N GLN A 9 -15.78 -6.27 -4.48
CA GLN A 9 -15.61 -5.15 -3.56
C GLN A 9 -14.78 -5.54 -2.34
N TRP A 10 -14.94 -6.77 -1.84
CA TRP A 10 -14.11 -7.29 -0.74
C TRP A 10 -12.63 -7.36 -1.13
N LEU A 11 -12.34 -7.87 -2.32
CA LEU A 11 -10.97 -7.92 -2.85
C LEU A 11 -10.39 -6.52 -3.07
N LEU A 12 -11.19 -5.57 -3.58
CA LEU A 12 -10.75 -4.18 -3.73
C LEU A 12 -10.44 -3.52 -2.38
N VAL A 13 -11.28 -3.73 -1.37
CA VAL A 13 -11.08 -3.16 -0.02
C VAL A 13 -9.84 -3.75 0.63
N THR A 14 -9.66 -5.06 0.58
CA THR A 14 -8.47 -5.72 1.16
C THR A 14 -7.18 -5.32 0.43
N LEU A 15 -7.23 -5.18 -0.90
CA LEU A 15 -6.12 -4.67 -1.71
C LEU A 15 -5.76 -3.23 -1.32
N THR A 16 -6.74 -2.33 -1.28
CA THR A 16 -6.51 -0.92 -0.95
C THR A 16 -6.06 -0.73 0.51
N ALA A 17 -6.59 -1.50 1.46
CA ALA A 17 -6.12 -1.50 2.84
C ALA A 17 -4.66 -2.01 2.95
N GLY A 18 -4.32 -3.09 2.24
CA GLY A 18 -2.96 -3.65 2.24
C GLY A 18 -1.93 -2.73 1.58
N VAL A 19 -2.19 -2.28 0.35
CA VAL A 19 -1.27 -1.42 -0.40
C VAL A 19 -1.22 -0.02 0.19
N GLY A 20 -2.37 0.51 0.65
CA GLY A 20 -2.47 1.83 1.29
C GLY A 20 -1.63 1.96 2.57
N GLY A 21 -1.49 0.87 3.34
CA GLY A 21 -0.59 0.85 4.50
C GLY A 21 0.87 1.18 4.15
N SER A 22 1.32 0.85 2.93
CA SER A 22 2.70 1.12 2.49
C SER A 22 2.96 2.58 2.10
N LEU A 23 1.94 3.45 2.06
CA LEU A 23 2.12 4.89 1.80
C LEU A 23 2.88 5.59 2.94
N LEU A 24 2.79 5.02 4.15
CA LEU A 24 3.61 5.40 5.30
C LEU A 24 4.63 4.30 5.51
N SER A 25 5.92 4.65 5.63
CA SER A 25 7.01 3.66 5.81
C SER A 25 6.78 2.70 6.99
N ILE A 26 6.03 3.16 8.00
CA ILE A 26 5.70 2.43 9.22
C ILE A 26 4.50 1.50 9.03
N GLY A 27 3.63 1.75 8.05
CA GLY A 27 2.45 0.93 7.78
C GLY A 27 2.74 -0.35 7.00
N SER A 28 4.02 -0.68 6.76
CA SER A 28 4.46 -1.92 6.12
C SER A 28 5.63 -2.54 6.87
N ALA A 29 5.55 -3.85 7.17
CA ALA A 29 6.61 -4.59 7.86
C ALA A 29 7.96 -4.52 7.13
N ALA A 30 7.93 -4.52 5.78
CA ALA A 30 9.13 -4.35 4.97
C ALA A 30 9.75 -2.96 5.16
N GLY A 31 8.93 -1.91 5.22
CA GLY A 31 9.38 -0.53 5.45
C GLY A 31 10.02 -0.35 6.83
N VAL A 32 9.41 -0.91 7.88
CA VAL A 32 9.96 -0.90 9.24
C VAL A 32 11.28 -1.67 9.34
N ALA A 33 11.36 -2.86 8.72
CA ALA A 33 12.59 -3.65 8.69
C ALA A 33 13.72 -2.91 7.97
N LEU A 34 13.43 -2.26 6.85
CA LEU A 34 14.42 -1.51 6.07
C LEU A 34 14.89 -0.26 6.82
N MET A 35 14.00 0.45 7.50
CA MET A 35 14.37 1.58 8.37
C MET A 35 15.25 1.13 9.55
N GLY A 36 14.95 -0.02 10.17
CA GLY A 36 15.73 -0.57 11.28
C GLY A 36 17.10 -1.13 10.88
N GLN A 37 17.22 -1.68 9.67
CA GLN A 37 18.49 -2.21 9.13
C GLN A 37 19.35 -1.12 8.46
N SER A 38 18.73 -0.05 7.94
CA SER A 38 19.48 1.02 7.30
C SER A 38 20.23 1.85 8.37
N LYS A 39 21.54 2.05 8.17
CA LYS A 39 22.38 2.91 9.03
C LYS A 39 22.03 4.40 8.80
N GLN A 40 20.80 4.81 9.12
CA GLN A 40 20.24 6.16 8.88
C GLN A 40 20.08 6.57 7.39
N MET A 41 20.35 5.65 6.45
CA MET A 41 20.19 5.89 5.00
C MET A 41 18.72 5.96 4.57
N TYR A 42 17.84 5.21 5.26
CA TYR A 42 16.41 5.15 4.95
C TYR A 42 15.59 5.53 6.18
N THR A 43 15.07 6.75 6.18
CA THR A 43 14.27 7.32 7.27
C THR A 43 12.82 7.52 6.83
N PHE A 44 11.93 7.75 7.79
CA PHE A 44 10.53 8.07 7.52
C PHE A 44 10.38 9.27 6.56
N PHE A 45 11.14 10.33 6.75
CA PHE A 45 11.12 11.50 5.86
C PHE A 45 11.64 11.20 4.46
N SER A 46 12.68 10.36 4.34
CA SER A 46 13.14 9.88 3.04
C SER A 46 12.03 9.10 2.32
N HIS A 47 11.28 8.27 3.04
CA HIS A 47 10.16 7.55 2.48
C HIS A 47 9.02 8.47 2.04
N VAL A 48 8.69 9.49 2.84
CA VAL A 48 7.67 10.50 2.51
C VAL A 48 8.01 11.25 1.21
N LYS A 49 9.30 11.52 0.97
CA LYS A 49 9.75 12.09 -0.31
C LYS A 49 9.43 11.19 -1.51
N TRP A 50 9.43 9.87 -1.31
CA TRP A 50 9.11 8.87 -2.33
C TRP A 50 7.64 8.46 -2.35
N THR A 51 6.81 8.90 -1.40
CA THR A 51 5.37 8.63 -1.35
C THR A 51 4.65 8.90 -2.68
N PRO A 52 4.97 9.92 -3.50
CA PRO A 52 4.33 10.09 -4.82
C PRO A 52 4.52 8.89 -5.76
N HIS A 53 5.71 8.26 -5.73
CA HIS A 53 5.99 7.07 -6.54
C HIS A 53 5.29 5.83 -5.98
N ILE A 54 5.17 5.74 -4.65
CA ILE A 54 4.44 4.66 -3.98
C ILE A 54 2.93 4.80 -4.23
N ALA A 55 2.42 6.03 -4.26
CA ALA A 55 1.04 6.35 -4.60
C ALA A 55 0.72 6.00 -6.05
N LEU A 56 1.67 6.14 -6.99
CA LEU A 56 1.51 5.59 -8.33
C LEU A 56 1.33 4.07 -8.32
N GLY A 57 2.10 3.35 -7.49
CA GLY A 57 1.92 1.92 -7.28
C GLY A 57 0.54 1.57 -6.71
N TYR A 58 0.04 2.37 -5.77
CA TYR A 58 -1.32 2.23 -5.23
C TYR A 58 -2.38 2.37 -6.31
N ILE A 59 -2.31 3.43 -7.13
CA ILE A 59 -3.24 3.64 -8.26
C ILE A 59 -3.13 2.49 -9.26
N ALA A 60 -1.92 2.07 -9.62
CA ALA A 60 -1.69 0.95 -10.53
C ALA A 60 -2.30 -0.36 -10.01
N SER A 61 -2.22 -0.64 -8.71
CA SER A 61 -2.83 -1.83 -8.12
C SER A 61 -4.35 -1.86 -8.30
N ILE A 62 -5.01 -0.71 -8.14
CA ILE A 62 -6.45 -0.57 -8.38
C ILE A 62 -6.76 -0.81 -9.86
N PHE A 63 -6.03 -0.20 -10.78
CA PHE A 63 -6.22 -0.41 -12.22
C PHE A 63 -6.06 -1.88 -12.63
N VAL A 64 -5.05 -2.57 -12.11
CA VAL A 64 -4.84 -4.00 -12.38
C VAL A 64 -5.97 -4.84 -11.80
N HIS A 65 -6.48 -4.49 -10.61
CA HIS A 65 -7.64 -5.15 -10.02
C HIS A 65 -8.88 -5.04 -10.91
N TYR A 66 -9.16 -3.85 -11.46
CA TYR A 66 -10.23 -3.63 -12.44
C TYR A 66 -9.99 -4.41 -13.75
N LEU A 67 -8.74 -4.59 -14.18
CA LEU A 67 -8.42 -5.29 -15.42
C LEU A 67 -8.56 -6.81 -15.31
N ILE A 68 -8.24 -7.38 -14.14
CA ILE A 68 -8.25 -8.83 -13.91
C ILE A 68 -9.61 -9.32 -13.39
N ASN A 69 -10.26 -8.53 -12.52
CA ASN A 69 -11.51 -8.92 -11.85
C ASN A 69 -12.74 -8.16 -12.36
N GLY A 70 -12.58 -7.27 -13.34
CA GLY A 70 -13.67 -6.55 -14.00
C GLY A 70 -14.39 -7.36 -15.05
#